data_AF-A0AA86W6E9-F1
#
_entry.id   AF-A0AA86W6E9-F1
#
_cell.length_a   1.000
_cell.length_b   1.000
_cell.length_c   1.000
_cell.angle_alpha   90.00
_cell.angle_beta   90.00
_cell.angle_gamma   90.00
#
_symmetry.space_group_name_H-M   'P 1'
#
loop_
_entity.id
_entity.type
_entity.pdbx_description
1 polymer ?
#
loop_
_entity_poly.entity_id
_entity_poly.type
_entity_poly.pdbx_seq_one_letter_code
_entity_poly.pdbx_strand_id
1 'polypeptide(L)'
;MASSPILNNFIIPDHIFVPGSRVENDGHVPQCPVLVFINSKSGGQLGGDLLQTYRNLLNPKQVFDLGEQAPDKVLRTVYANLESLNLQGDKFAKKIMETLKLIVAGGDGTAGWLLGVVSDLKLPHPPPIATVPLGTGNNLPFAYGWGKKNPTTDKGSVEAFLDQVMKAKEIKIDSWHILMRMRAPKAGSCDPIPPLELPHSLHAFHRVSEADDLNMAVANCFPGRLPHISRRILELLQYGKKNPEKFKNQLINQTTYAKLGCSQGWFLTPLMHPADRNIAQLAKVKFMRRHGEWKNLNIPPSFSGGLNPWGTPNRRKQSDRDLTPPFVDDGLLEIVGFRNAWHGLVLYAPRGHGTRLAQVCVI
;
A
#
# COMPACT_ATOMS: atom_id res chain seq x y z
N MET A 1 23.93 14.23 -26.94
CA MET A 1 22.47 14.19 -27.13
C MET A 1 21.86 15.27 -26.26
N ALA A 2 21.17 16.26 -26.82
CA ALA A 2 20.54 17.30 -26.02
C ALA A 2 19.51 16.67 -25.08
N SER A 3 19.57 17.00 -23.79
CA SER A 3 18.53 16.65 -22.82
C SER A 3 17.21 17.27 -23.28
N SER A 4 16.12 16.51 -23.22
CA SER A 4 14.78 17.04 -23.50
C SER A 4 14.53 18.23 -22.56
N PRO A 5 14.15 19.42 -23.04
CA PRO A 5 14.05 20.63 -22.22
C PRO A 5 13.08 20.48 -21.04
N ILE A 6 12.16 19.51 -21.13
CA ILE A 6 11.24 19.17 -20.04
C ILE A 6 11.94 18.56 -18.82
N LEU A 7 13.06 17.84 -19.01
CA LEU A 7 13.78 17.14 -17.94
C LEU A 7 14.38 18.10 -16.91
N ASN A 8 14.73 19.32 -17.34
CA ASN A 8 15.27 20.37 -16.47
C ASN A 8 14.29 20.75 -15.34
N ASN A 9 12.99 20.53 -15.52
CA ASN A 9 12.00 20.78 -14.49
C ASN A 9 12.06 19.78 -13.33
N PHE A 10 12.78 18.66 -13.47
CA PHE A 10 12.78 17.53 -12.53
C PHE A 10 14.15 17.26 -11.88
N ILE A 11 15.23 17.79 -12.44
CA ILE A 11 16.60 17.48 -12.01
C ILE A 11 16.96 18.31 -10.76
N ILE A 12 17.31 17.61 -9.67
CA ILE A 12 17.78 18.19 -8.42
C ILE A 12 19.31 18.33 -8.48
N PRO A 13 19.87 19.49 -8.08
CA PRO A 13 21.32 19.69 -8.03
C PRO A 13 22.06 18.72 -7.10
N ASP A 14 23.30 18.40 -7.45
CA ASP A 14 24.15 17.44 -6.72
C ASP A 14 24.40 17.81 -5.25
N HIS A 15 24.54 19.11 -4.95
CA HIS A 15 24.86 19.59 -3.60
C HIS A 15 23.76 19.28 -2.59
N ILE A 16 22.51 19.08 -3.02
CA ILE A 16 21.38 18.68 -2.16
C ILE A 16 21.60 17.30 -1.54
N PHE A 17 22.26 16.40 -2.26
CA PHE A 17 22.46 15.01 -1.83
C PHE A 17 23.71 14.79 -0.99
N VAL A 18 24.62 15.76 -0.94
CA VAL A 18 25.93 15.62 -0.27
C VAL A 18 25.95 16.47 1.00
N PRO A 19 26.01 15.85 2.20
CA PRO A 19 26.10 16.59 3.45
C PRO A 19 27.34 17.50 3.48
N GLY A 20 27.15 18.76 3.88
CA GLY A 20 28.24 19.73 4.01
C GLY A 20 28.74 20.33 2.69
N SER A 21 28.06 20.09 1.57
CA SER A 21 28.33 20.80 0.32
C SER A 21 28.12 22.30 0.46
N ARG A 22 28.92 23.08 -0.29
CA ARG A 22 28.75 24.53 -0.38
C ARG A 22 27.49 24.86 -1.18
N VAL A 23 26.83 25.96 -0.81
CA VAL A 23 25.70 26.53 -1.54
C VAL A 23 26.17 26.94 -2.94
N GLU A 24 25.61 26.31 -3.96
CA GLU A 24 25.81 26.69 -5.36
C GLU A 24 24.52 27.32 -5.85
N ASN A 25 24.50 28.65 -6.00
CA ASN A 25 23.33 29.42 -6.43
C ASN A 25 23.21 29.58 -7.96
N ASP A 26 24.15 29.02 -8.72
CA ASP A 26 24.23 29.18 -10.18
C ASP A 26 23.58 27.99 -10.87
N GLY A 27 22.28 28.11 -11.20
CA GLY A 27 21.56 27.03 -11.85
C GLY A 27 20.08 27.29 -12.08
N HIS A 28 19.45 26.39 -12.84
CA HIS A 28 18.00 26.39 -13.04
C HIS A 28 17.30 25.74 -11.84
N VAL A 29 16.34 26.44 -11.22
CA VAL A 29 15.49 25.87 -10.18
C VAL A 29 14.48 24.92 -10.83
N PRO A 30 14.47 23.61 -10.52
CA PRO A 30 13.46 22.71 -11.06
C PRO A 30 12.07 23.14 -10.59
N GLN A 31 11.09 23.17 -11.49
CA GLN A 31 9.69 23.49 -11.14
C GLN A 31 8.99 22.37 -10.39
N CYS A 32 9.38 21.11 -10.64
CA CYS A 32 8.79 19.90 -10.08
C CYS A 32 9.91 18.89 -9.79
N PRO A 33 10.80 19.16 -8.81
CA PRO A 33 11.87 18.24 -8.45
C PRO A 33 11.29 16.88 -8.02
N VAL A 34 11.95 15.78 -8.43
CA VAL A 34 11.49 14.42 -8.12
C VAL A 34 12.58 13.56 -7.50
N LEU A 35 12.20 12.83 -6.45
CA LEU A 35 12.96 11.66 -5.98
C LEU A 35 12.28 10.40 -6.47
N VAL A 36 13.04 9.49 -7.05
CA VAL A 36 12.50 8.27 -7.66
C VAL A 36 12.98 7.06 -6.86
N PHE A 37 12.05 6.28 -6.33
CA PHE A 37 12.28 5.05 -5.58
C PHE A 37 11.79 3.85 -6.40
N ILE A 38 12.68 2.93 -6.73
CA ILE A 38 12.36 1.81 -7.61
C ILE A 38 12.73 0.51 -6.91
N ASN A 39 11.82 -0.45 -6.89
CA ASN A 39 12.17 -1.81 -6.52
C ASN A 39 12.61 -2.57 -7.78
N SER A 40 13.93 -2.70 -7.98
CA SER A 40 14.52 -3.30 -9.19
C SER A 40 14.06 -4.73 -9.47
N LYS A 41 13.67 -5.47 -8.41
CA LYS A 41 13.18 -6.86 -8.51
C LYS A 41 11.70 -6.96 -8.87
N SER A 42 10.97 -5.85 -8.90
CA SER A 42 9.53 -5.84 -9.22
C SER A 42 9.27 -5.91 -10.72
N GLY A 43 8.09 -6.44 -11.09
CA GLY A 43 7.62 -6.44 -12.48
C GLY A 43 8.34 -7.39 -13.44
N GLY A 44 9.10 -8.38 -12.95
CA GLY A 44 9.77 -9.36 -13.82
C GLY A 44 10.96 -8.78 -14.59
N GLN A 45 11.84 -8.07 -13.89
CA GLN A 45 13.00 -7.31 -14.41
C GLN A 45 12.71 -5.93 -15.00
N LEU A 46 11.43 -5.57 -15.22
CA LEU A 46 11.07 -4.20 -15.63
C LEU A 46 11.56 -3.13 -14.65
N GLY A 47 11.63 -3.44 -13.35
CA GLY A 47 12.17 -2.53 -12.34
C GLY A 47 13.65 -2.18 -12.57
N GLY A 48 14.47 -3.16 -12.99
CA GLY A 48 15.89 -2.95 -13.29
C GLY A 48 16.09 -2.05 -14.51
N ASP A 49 15.36 -2.33 -15.60
CA ASP A 49 15.40 -1.50 -16.81
C ASP A 49 14.93 -0.07 -16.51
N LEU A 50 13.84 0.07 -15.75
CA LEU A 50 13.30 1.37 -15.37
C LEU A 50 14.29 2.16 -14.50
N LEU A 51 14.98 1.49 -13.57
CA LEU A 51 16.04 2.09 -12.76
C LEU A 51 17.15 2.69 -13.64
N GLN A 52 17.61 1.93 -14.64
CA GLN A 52 18.62 2.41 -15.57
C GLN A 52 18.12 3.59 -16.41
N THR A 53 16.90 3.52 -16.92
CA THR A 53 16.31 4.62 -17.71
C THR A 53 16.19 5.90 -16.89
N TYR A 54 15.68 5.84 -15.66
CA TYR A 54 15.61 7.03 -14.80
C TYR A 54 16.99 7.59 -14.48
N ARG A 55 17.99 6.75 -14.15
CA ARG A 55 19.38 7.20 -13.90
C ARG A 55 20.04 7.84 -15.13
N ASN A 56 19.61 7.48 -16.34
CA ASN A 56 20.10 8.09 -17.58
C ASN A 56 19.43 9.43 -17.90
N LEU A 57 18.19 9.66 -17.42
CA LEU A 57 17.41 10.86 -17.71
C LEU A 57 17.50 11.93 -16.62
N LEU A 58 17.69 11.50 -15.39
CA LEU A 58 17.74 12.33 -14.19
C LEU A 58 19.12 12.28 -13.55
N ASN A 59 19.32 13.07 -12.50
CA ASN A 59 20.49 12.93 -11.65
C ASN A 59 20.54 11.52 -11.04
N PRO A 60 21.60 10.72 -11.23
CA PRO A 60 21.69 9.39 -10.63
C PRO A 60 21.54 9.39 -9.10
N LYS A 61 21.91 10.48 -8.42
CA LYS A 61 21.76 10.65 -6.96
C LYS A 61 20.31 10.86 -6.50
N GLN A 62 19.38 11.14 -7.42
CA GLN A 62 17.95 11.29 -7.11
C GLN A 62 17.12 10.04 -7.41
N VAL A 63 17.78 8.95 -7.85
CA VAL A 63 17.14 7.68 -8.24
C VAL A 63 17.68 6.53 -7.39
N PHE A 64 16.84 6.02 -6.49
CA PHE A 64 17.18 5.06 -5.46
C PHE A 64 16.59 3.68 -5.75
N ASP A 65 17.42 2.63 -5.61
CA ASP A 65 16.93 1.26 -5.58
C ASP A 65 16.53 0.90 -4.14
N LEU A 66 15.26 0.55 -3.95
CA LEU A 66 14.69 0.12 -2.67
C LEU A 66 15.23 -1.22 -2.19
N GLY A 67 15.86 -2.00 -3.06
CA GLY A 67 16.61 -3.21 -2.69
C GLY A 67 17.97 -2.90 -2.05
N GLU A 68 18.52 -1.71 -2.28
CA GLU A 68 19.84 -1.28 -1.78
C GLU A 68 19.70 -0.32 -0.60
N GLN A 69 18.77 0.64 -0.70
CA GLN A 69 18.60 1.72 0.27
C GLN A 69 17.14 1.81 0.73
N ALA A 70 16.95 1.79 2.04
CA ALA A 70 15.64 1.95 2.63
C ALA A 70 15.15 3.41 2.50
N PRO A 71 13.87 3.64 2.14
CA PRO A 71 13.35 4.97 1.84
C PRO A 71 13.37 5.90 3.06
N ASP A 72 13.26 5.37 4.28
CA ASP A 72 13.35 6.15 5.53
C ASP A 72 14.73 6.79 5.69
N LYS A 73 15.81 6.04 5.43
CA LYS A 73 17.17 6.56 5.52
C LYS A 73 17.44 7.62 4.46
N VAL A 74 16.99 7.37 3.24
CA VAL A 74 17.13 8.31 2.12
C VAL A 74 16.40 9.61 2.43
N LEU A 75 15.11 9.54 2.77
CA LEU A 75 14.30 10.72 3.04
C LEU A 75 14.84 11.51 4.24
N ARG A 76 15.22 10.85 5.35
CA ARG A 76 15.83 11.55 6.50
C ARG A 76 17.09 12.30 6.11
N THR A 77 17.96 11.68 5.31
CA THR A 77 19.22 12.29 4.89
C THR A 77 18.97 13.49 3.97
N VAL A 78 18.10 13.33 2.96
CA VAL A 78 17.79 14.40 2.00
C VAL A 78 17.11 15.57 2.69
N TYR A 79 16.12 15.33 3.56
CA TYR A 79 15.43 16.40 4.29
C TYR A 79 16.36 17.11 5.29
N ALA A 80 17.22 16.37 6.01
CA ALA A 80 18.20 16.99 6.89
C ALA A 80 19.19 17.88 6.14
N ASN A 81 19.63 17.45 4.95
CA ASN A 81 20.49 18.28 4.08
C ASN A 81 19.75 19.52 3.58
N LEU A 82 18.51 19.37 3.10
CA LEU A 82 17.68 20.48 2.64
C LEU A 82 17.43 21.51 3.75
N GLU A 83 17.15 21.06 4.98
CA GLU A 83 16.99 21.94 6.14
C GLU A 83 18.28 22.69 6.46
N SER A 84 19.42 22.00 6.48
CA SER A 84 20.74 22.61 6.69
C SER A 84 21.08 23.66 5.63
N LEU A 85 20.82 23.36 4.35
CA LEU A 85 21.05 24.29 3.24
C LEU A 85 20.11 25.49 3.28
N ASN A 86 18.84 25.28 3.63
CA ASN A 86 17.87 26.35 3.83
C ASN A 86 18.32 27.31 4.94
N LEU A 87 18.87 26.80 6.04
CA LEU A 87 19.46 27.64 7.11
C LEU A 87 20.70 28.41 6.65
N GLN A 88 21.46 27.89 5.70
CA GLN A 88 22.62 28.55 5.09
C GLN A 88 22.23 29.58 4.01
N GLY A 89 20.93 29.77 3.74
CA GLY A 89 20.44 30.75 2.77
C GLY A 89 20.37 30.25 1.33
N ASP A 90 20.39 28.93 1.12
CA ASP A 90 20.20 28.31 -0.19
C ASP A 90 18.76 28.53 -0.71
N LYS A 91 18.64 29.21 -1.85
CA LYS A 91 17.34 29.53 -2.44
C LYS A 91 16.68 28.30 -3.10
N PHE A 92 17.46 27.33 -3.56
CA PHE A 92 16.97 26.09 -4.15
C PHE A 92 16.37 25.19 -3.07
N ALA A 93 17.03 25.06 -1.92
CA ALA A 93 16.61 24.15 -0.85
C ALA A 93 15.16 24.40 -0.40
N LYS A 94 14.80 25.66 -0.12
CA LYS A 94 13.43 26.03 0.25
C LYS A 94 12.42 25.67 -0.84
N LYS A 95 12.71 26.05 -2.10
CA LYS A 95 11.81 25.77 -3.22
C LYS A 95 11.64 24.26 -3.43
N ILE A 96 12.73 23.50 -3.34
CA ILE A 96 12.69 22.04 -3.47
C ILE A 96 11.82 21.45 -2.37
N MET A 97 11.99 21.83 -1.10
CA MET A 97 11.15 21.34 -0.01
C MET A 97 9.64 21.60 -0.24
N GLU A 98 9.28 22.72 -0.85
CA GLU A 98 7.89 23.10 -1.13
C GLU A 98 7.29 22.42 -2.37
N THR A 99 8.13 22.00 -3.34
CA THR A 99 7.67 21.52 -4.65
C THR A 99 8.08 20.07 -4.97
N LEU A 100 8.80 19.42 -4.05
CA LEU A 100 9.28 18.05 -4.23
C LEU A 100 8.11 17.06 -4.35
N LYS A 101 8.18 16.20 -5.36
CA LYS A 101 7.31 15.04 -5.51
C LYS A 101 8.13 13.76 -5.42
N LEU A 102 7.52 12.69 -4.94
CA LEU A 102 8.13 11.37 -4.92
C LEU A 102 7.51 10.49 -6.01
N ILE A 103 8.31 9.63 -6.63
CA ILE A 103 7.85 8.58 -7.53
C ILE A 103 8.23 7.25 -6.92
N VAL A 104 7.29 6.31 -6.81
CA VAL A 104 7.57 4.94 -6.37
C VAL A 104 7.18 3.94 -7.44
N ALA A 105 8.14 3.13 -7.87
CA ALA A 105 7.91 2.07 -8.85
C ALA A 105 8.06 0.70 -8.18
N GLY A 106 6.95 -0.02 -8.08
CA GLY A 106 6.88 -1.34 -7.46
C GLY A 106 5.45 -1.87 -7.41
N GLY A 107 5.26 -2.98 -6.69
CA GLY A 107 3.92 -3.47 -6.36
C GLY A 107 3.28 -2.66 -5.22
N ASP A 108 2.03 -3.00 -4.89
CA ASP A 108 1.28 -2.31 -3.83
C ASP A 108 2.02 -2.29 -2.48
N GLY A 109 2.76 -3.35 -2.13
CA GLY A 109 3.56 -3.39 -0.91
C GLY A 109 4.74 -2.41 -0.90
N THR A 110 5.36 -2.17 -2.06
CA THR A 110 6.45 -1.20 -2.22
C THR A 110 5.91 0.23 -2.11
N ALA A 111 4.79 0.51 -2.78
CA ALA A 111 4.12 1.81 -2.69
C ALA A 111 3.63 2.08 -1.26
N GLY A 112 2.99 1.10 -0.62
CA GLY A 112 2.55 1.17 0.77
C GLY A 112 3.71 1.40 1.75
N TRP A 113 4.88 0.81 1.50
CA TRP A 113 6.07 1.05 2.32
C TRP A 113 6.51 2.52 2.28
N LEU A 114 6.63 3.12 1.09
CA LEU A 114 7.01 4.53 0.97
C LEU A 114 5.96 5.46 1.57
N LEU A 115 4.66 5.18 1.33
CA LEU A 115 3.55 5.93 1.93
C LEU A 115 3.60 5.90 3.46
N GLY A 116 3.85 4.73 4.05
CA GLY A 116 4.01 4.56 5.48
C GLY A 116 5.19 5.37 6.03
N VAL A 117 6.35 5.31 5.37
CA VAL A 117 7.53 6.09 5.77
C VAL A 117 7.25 7.59 5.74
N VAL A 118 6.62 8.12 4.68
CA VAL A 118 6.29 9.56 4.62
C VAL A 118 5.29 9.96 5.72
N SER A 119 4.32 9.10 6.01
CA SER A 119 3.39 9.27 7.12
C SER A 119 4.12 9.32 8.48
N ASP A 120 5.10 8.44 8.69
CA ASP A 120 5.84 8.32 9.96
C ASP A 120 6.85 9.45 10.18
N LEU A 121 7.39 10.03 9.10
CA LEU A 121 8.35 11.13 9.18
C LEU A 121 7.72 12.43 9.69
N LYS A 122 6.38 12.57 9.63
CA LYS A 122 5.64 13.77 10.10
C LYS A 122 6.26 15.07 9.59
N LEU A 123 6.63 15.10 8.32
CA LEU A 123 7.22 16.26 7.67
C LEU A 123 6.22 17.43 7.68
N PRO A 124 6.66 18.69 7.85
CA PRO A 124 5.77 19.85 7.83
C PRO A 124 4.99 19.97 6.52
N HIS A 125 5.66 19.64 5.40
CA HIS A 125 5.07 19.58 4.06
C HIS A 125 5.38 18.20 3.47
N PRO A 126 4.50 17.20 3.68
CA PRO A 126 4.72 15.86 3.15
C PRO A 126 4.59 15.90 1.61
N PRO A 127 5.59 15.38 0.87
CA PRO A 127 5.59 15.45 -0.58
C PRO A 127 4.53 14.49 -1.16
N PRO A 128 3.81 14.87 -2.24
CA PRO A 128 2.90 13.96 -2.92
C PRO A 128 3.67 12.80 -3.57
N ILE A 129 3.05 11.62 -3.60
CA ILE A 129 3.67 10.39 -4.12
C ILE A 129 2.91 9.91 -5.36
N ALA A 130 3.61 9.81 -6.49
CA ALA A 130 3.13 9.16 -7.70
C ALA A 130 3.54 7.68 -7.72
N THR A 131 2.58 6.79 -7.92
CA THR A 131 2.82 5.34 -7.91
C THR A 131 2.88 4.78 -9.32
N VAL A 132 4.02 4.21 -9.70
CA VAL A 132 4.20 3.51 -10.97
C VAL A 132 3.84 2.04 -10.78
N PRO A 133 2.86 1.51 -11.54
CA PRO A 133 2.44 0.12 -11.44
C PRO A 133 3.55 -0.82 -11.93
N LEU A 134 4.28 -1.46 -11.01
CA LEU A 134 5.24 -2.53 -11.34
C LEU A 134 4.93 -3.79 -10.53
N GLY A 135 4.04 -4.63 -11.05
CA GLY A 135 3.70 -5.86 -10.34
C GLY A 135 2.44 -6.54 -10.81
N THR A 136 2.01 -7.51 -10.01
CA THR A 136 0.88 -8.37 -10.34
C THR A 136 -0.46 -7.76 -9.94
N GLY A 137 -0.47 -7.04 -8.81
CA GLY A 137 -1.66 -6.59 -8.08
C GLY A 137 -2.10 -5.15 -8.37
N ASN A 138 -1.18 -4.24 -8.70
CA ASN A 138 -1.34 -2.82 -9.08
C ASN A 138 -2.69 -2.16 -8.71
N ASN A 139 -3.15 -2.32 -7.45
CA ASN A 139 -4.43 -1.81 -7.00
C ASN A 139 -4.28 -0.35 -6.57
N LEU A 140 -3.18 0.01 -5.90
CA LEU A 140 -2.92 1.38 -5.46
C LEU A 140 -2.76 2.33 -6.65
N PRO A 141 -1.90 2.05 -7.66
CA PRO A 141 -1.79 2.90 -8.83
C PRO A 141 -3.12 3.06 -9.58
N PHE A 142 -3.92 2.00 -9.64
CA PHE A 142 -5.24 2.07 -10.26
C PHE A 142 -6.22 2.95 -9.47
N ALA A 143 -6.26 2.81 -8.15
CA ALA A 143 -7.12 3.61 -7.28
C ALA A 143 -6.78 5.11 -7.36
N TYR A 144 -5.49 5.44 -7.54
CA TYR A 144 -5.02 6.81 -7.68
C TYR A 144 -5.07 7.35 -9.11
N GLY A 145 -5.55 6.56 -10.07
CA GLY A 145 -5.74 6.99 -11.46
C GLY A 145 -4.53 6.82 -12.39
N TRP A 146 -3.43 6.21 -11.94
CA TRP A 146 -2.24 5.90 -12.75
C TRP A 146 -2.41 4.65 -13.64
N GLY A 147 -3.47 3.88 -13.43
CA GLY A 147 -3.81 2.70 -14.22
C GLY A 147 -3.23 1.38 -13.67
N LYS A 148 -3.56 0.27 -14.35
CA LYS A 148 -3.18 -1.10 -13.91
C LYS A 148 -2.01 -1.71 -14.68
N LYS A 149 -1.76 -1.23 -15.89
CA LYS A 149 -0.79 -1.84 -16.80
C LYS A 149 0.61 -1.43 -16.39
N ASN A 150 1.55 -2.37 -16.42
CA ASN A 150 2.95 -2.04 -16.25
C ASN A 150 3.38 -1.07 -17.36
N PRO A 151 4.16 -0.02 -17.04
CA PRO A 151 4.65 0.90 -18.05
C PRO A 151 5.68 0.23 -18.95
N THR A 152 5.87 0.79 -20.12
CA THR A 152 7.08 0.55 -20.92
C THR A 152 8.26 1.25 -20.25
N THR A 153 9.46 0.67 -20.34
CA THR A 153 10.68 1.15 -19.66
C THR A 153 11.56 2.03 -20.53
N ASP A 154 11.12 2.32 -21.76
CA ASP A 154 11.86 3.17 -22.69
C ASP A 154 11.86 4.65 -22.28
N LYS A 155 12.81 5.40 -22.81
CA LYS A 155 12.99 6.83 -22.52
C LYS A 155 11.73 7.66 -22.76
N GLY A 156 11.03 7.44 -23.87
CA GLY A 156 9.85 8.22 -24.22
C GLY A 156 8.70 8.00 -23.24
N SER A 157 8.49 6.75 -22.83
CA SER A 157 7.48 6.39 -21.83
C SER A 157 7.79 7.00 -20.45
N VAL A 158 9.07 7.03 -20.03
CA VAL A 158 9.47 7.64 -18.77
C VAL A 158 9.31 9.18 -18.81
N GLU A 159 9.71 9.83 -19.90
CA GLU A 159 9.48 11.27 -20.08
C GLU A 159 7.99 11.63 -20.07
N ALA A 160 7.16 10.84 -20.74
CA ALA A 160 5.71 11.03 -20.72
C ALA A 160 5.11 10.84 -19.32
N PHE A 161 5.62 9.90 -18.53
CA PHE A 161 5.18 9.72 -17.15
C PHE A 161 5.60 10.89 -16.26
N LEU A 162 6.83 11.40 -16.41
CA LEU A 162 7.28 12.60 -15.69
C LEU A 162 6.38 13.82 -16.01
N ASP A 163 6.02 14.03 -17.27
CA ASP A 163 5.08 15.08 -17.67
C ASP A 163 3.69 14.90 -17.01
N GLN A 164 3.20 13.67 -16.93
CA GLN A 164 1.97 13.37 -16.19
C GLN A 164 2.10 13.68 -14.69
N VAL A 165 3.23 13.35 -14.06
CA VAL A 165 3.50 13.68 -12.64
C VAL A 165 3.52 15.19 -12.40
N MET A 166 4.06 15.96 -13.34
CA MET A 166 4.04 17.42 -13.25
C MET A 166 2.61 17.97 -13.30
N LYS A 167 1.79 17.47 -14.22
CA LYS A 167 0.41 17.92 -14.46
C LYS A 167 -0.64 17.29 -13.54
N ALA A 168 -0.26 16.26 -12.78
CA ALA A 168 -1.18 15.51 -11.95
C ALA A 168 -1.77 16.37 -10.84
N LYS A 169 -3.06 16.14 -10.56
CA LYS A 169 -3.76 16.72 -9.42
C LYS A 169 -3.41 15.95 -8.15
N GLU A 170 -3.02 16.67 -7.11
CA GLU A 170 -2.81 16.10 -5.80
C GLU A 170 -4.14 15.70 -5.15
N ILE A 171 -4.14 14.54 -4.52
CA ILE A 171 -5.26 14.01 -3.75
C ILE A 171 -4.76 13.69 -2.35
N LYS A 172 -5.63 13.88 -1.36
CA LYS A 172 -5.39 13.38 0.00
C LYS A 172 -5.73 11.91 0.04
N ILE A 173 -5.18 11.20 1.01
CA ILE A 173 -5.52 9.80 1.30
C ILE A 173 -5.59 9.61 2.81
N ASP A 174 -6.43 8.68 3.23
CA ASP A 174 -6.50 8.23 4.61
C ASP A 174 -5.39 7.21 4.89
N SER A 175 -4.76 7.34 6.06
CA SER A 175 -3.76 6.40 6.56
C SER A 175 -4.26 5.79 7.87
N TRP A 176 -4.47 4.48 7.87
CA TRP A 176 -5.08 3.77 8.98
C TRP A 176 -4.04 2.99 9.79
N HIS A 177 -3.88 3.34 11.07
CA HIS A 177 -3.12 2.53 12.01
C HIS A 177 -4.05 1.53 12.71
N ILE A 178 -4.05 0.27 12.24
CA ILE A 178 -4.95 -0.76 12.77
C ILE A 178 -4.23 -1.59 13.82
N LEU A 179 -4.69 -1.50 15.07
CA LEU A 179 -4.22 -2.35 16.15
C LEU A 179 -5.12 -3.58 16.30
N MET A 180 -4.56 -4.77 16.02
CA MET A 180 -5.27 -6.03 16.24
C MET A 180 -4.87 -6.62 17.60
N ARG A 181 -5.84 -6.72 18.52
CA ARG A 181 -5.66 -7.36 19.83
C ARG A 181 -6.35 -8.72 19.87
N MET A 182 -5.65 -9.74 20.35
CA MET A 182 -6.19 -11.09 20.53
C MET A 182 -6.11 -11.47 22.01
N ARG A 183 -7.09 -12.23 22.50
CA ARG A 183 -6.99 -12.79 23.86
C ARG A 183 -5.91 -13.85 23.93
N ALA A 184 -5.23 -13.89 25.06
CA ALA A 184 -4.32 -14.98 25.38
C ALA A 184 -5.09 -16.33 25.37
N PRO A 185 -4.61 -17.34 24.64
CA PRO A 185 -5.06 -18.72 24.77
C PRO A 185 -5.04 -19.19 26.24
N LYS A 186 -6.06 -19.95 26.66
CA LYS A 186 -6.10 -20.55 28.00
C LYS A 186 -5.09 -21.70 28.19
N ALA A 187 -4.53 -22.24 27.10
CA ALA A 187 -3.51 -23.28 27.10
C ALA A 187 -2.63 -23.18 25.85
N GLY A 188 -1.33 -23.50 26.01
CA GLY A 188 -0.30 -23.44 24.96
C GLY A 188 0.64 -22.24 25.11
N SER A 189 1.87 -22.36 24.59
CA SER A 189 2.81 -21.24 24.51
C SER A 189 2.21 -20.14 23.64
N CYS A 190 2.19 -18.92 24.19
CA CYS A 190 1.76 -17.69 23.53
C CYS A 190 2.98 -16.86 23.12
N ASP A 191 4.12 -17.52 22.91
CA ASP A 191 5.33 -16.83 22.49
C ASP A 191 5.15 -16.45 21.02
N PRO A 192 5.43 -15.18 20.65
CA PRO A 192 5.43 -14.81 19.25
C PRO A 192 6.38 -15.77 18.54
N ILE A 193 5.86 -16.51 17.55
CA ILE A 193 6.74 -17.25 16.63
C ILE A 193 7.73 -16.19 16.13
N PRO A 194 9.05 -16.36 16.36
CA PRO A 194 10.04 -15.32 16.10
C PRO A 194 9.85 -14.82 14.67
N PRO A 195 9.96 -13.50 14.44
CA PRO A 195 9.42 -12.90 13.23
C PRO A 195 10.09 -13.52 12.01
N LEU A 196 9.31 -14.32 11.26
CA LEU A 196 9.53 -14.45 9.83
C LEU A 196 9.28 -13.04 9.28
N GLU A 197 10.33 -12.40 8.76
CA GLU A 197 10.33 -11.03 8.20
C GLU A 197 8.91 -10.56 7.81
N LEU A 198 8.29 -9.78 8.69
CA LEU A 198 6.96 -9.25 8.40
C LEU A 198 7.07 -8.28 7.22
N PRO A 199 6.06 -8.22 6.34
CA PRO A 199 5.98 -7.16 5.33
C PRO A 199 6.10 -5.79 5.98
N HIS A 200 6.70 -4.81 5.30
CA HIS A 200 6.88 -3.44 5.82
C HIS A 200 5.60 -2.75 6.29
N SER A 201 4.44 -3.21 5.84
CA SER A 201 3.12 -2.71 6.25
C SER A 201 2.61 -3.33 7.57
N LEU A 202 3.33 -4.27 8.17
CA LEU A 202 2.93 -4.99 9.39
C LEU A 202 4.03 -4.93 10.44
N HIS A 203 3.70 -4.42 11.62
CA HIS A 203 4.59 -4.42 12.78
C HIS A 203 4.15 -5.50 13.78
N ALA A 204 5.10 -6.29 14.27
CA ALA A 204 4.85 -7.17 15.41
C ALA A 204 4.65 -6.31 16.66
N PHE A 205 3.51 -6.47 17.34
CA PHE A 205 3.25 -5.83 18.62
C PHE A 205 3.60 -6.78 19.77
N HIS A 206 4.11 -6.20 20.85
CA HIS A 206 4.37 -6.91 22.11
C HIS A 206 3.05 -7.22 22.83
N ARG A 207 3.10 -8.14 23.81
CA ARG A 207 1.93 -8.48 24.65
C ARG A 207 1.34 -7.19 25.23
N VAL A 208 0.02 -7.03 25.10
CA VAL A 208 -0.71 -5.97 25.80
C VAL A 208 -0.69 -6.30 27.29
N SER A 209 -0.26 -5.35 28.12
CA SER A 209 -0.25 -5.51 29.58
C SER A 209 -1.66 -5.78 30.09
N GLU A 210 -1.81 -6.64 31.10
CA GLU A 210 -3.11 -6.87 31.75
C GLU A 210 -3.69 -5.57 32.35
N ALA A 211 -2.84 -4.58 32.65
CA ALA A 211 -3.20 -3.28 33.20
C ALA A 211 -3.63 -2.22 32.15
N ASP A 212 -3.78 -2.57 30.87
CA ASP A 212 -4.29 -1.63 29.86
C ASP A 212 -5.81 -1.42 30.06
N ASP A 213 -6.26 -0.19 30.28
CA ASP A 213 -7.67 0.18 30.51
C ASP A 213 -8.59 -0.20 29.33
N LEU A 214 -8.02 -0.38 28.12
CA LEU A 214 -8.74 -0.84 26.93
C LEU A 214 -8.81 -2.37 26.81
N ASN A 215 -8.33 -3.11 27.81
CA ASN A 215 -8.35 -4.56 27.86
C ASN A 215 -9.76 -5.06 28.21
N MET A 216 -10.66 -4.95 27.24
CA MET A 216 -12.05 -5.36 27.39
C MET A 216 -12.14 -6.88 27.54
N ALA A 217 -12.56 -7.35 28.71
CA ALA A 217 -12.93 -8.74 28.99
C ALA A 217 -14.21 -9.11 28.21
N VAL A 218 -14.12 -9.18 26.88
CA VAL A 218 -15.21 -9.67 26.05
C VAL A 218 -15.34 -11.18 26.32
N ALA A 219 -16.53 -11.76 26.15
CA ALA A 219 -16.73 -13.21 26.33
C ALA A 219 -16.27 -13.98 25.08
N ASN A 220 -15.83 -15.23 25.28
CA ASN A 220 -15.47 -16.30 24.34
C ASN A 220 -15.32 -15.94 22.84
N CYS A 221 -14.08 -15.75 22.36
CA CYS A 221 -13.74 -15.94 20.96
C CYS A 221 -13.09 -17.32 20.82
N PHE A 222 -13.62 -18.17 19.94
CA PHE A 222 -13.05 -19.49 19.70
C PHE A 222 -11.65 -19.36 19.06
N PRO A 223 -10.62 -20.03 19.60
CA PRO A 223 -9.27 -19.98 19.06
C PRO A 223 -9.22 -20.77 17.75
N GLY A 224 -8.72 -20.16 16.66
CA GLY A 224 -8.22 -20.96 15.54
C GLY A 224 -8.66 -20.64 14.11
N ARG A 225 -9.02 -19.40 13.73
CA ARG A 225 -9.13 -19.05 12.30
C ARG A 225 -8.41 -17.78 11.83
N LEU A 226 -8.37 -16.70 12.61
CA LEU A 226 -7.62 -15.49 12.21
C LEU A 226 -6.10 -15.72 12.05
N PRO A 227 -5.41 -16.45 12.95
CA PRO A 227 -3.98 -16.75 12.79
C PRO A 227 -3.66 -17.63 11.58
N HIS A 228 -4.62 -18.44 11.11
CA HIS A 228 -4.40 -19.31 9.95
C HIS A 228 -4.47 -18.55 8.62
N ILE A 229 -5.27 -17.49 8.55
CA ILE A 229 -5.38 -16.65 7.34
C ILE A 229 -4.09 -15.84 7.16
N SER A 230 -3.59 -15.20 8.22
CA SER A 230 -2.32 -14.46 8.17
C SER A 230 -1.13 -15.38 7.89
N ARG A 231 -1.07 -16.56 8.53
CA ARG A 231 -0.02 -17.56 8.26
C ARG A 231 -0.02 -18.04 6.82
N ARG A 232 -1.19 -18.30 6.22
CA ARG A 232 -1.29 -18.78 4.83
C ARG A 232 -0.95 -17.71 3.79
N ILE A 233 -1.32 -16.44 4.05
CA ILE A 233 -0.88 -15.31 3.22
C ILE A 233 0.65 -15.16 3.31
N LEU A 234 1.22 -15.30 4.51
CA LEU A 234 2.66 -15.28 4.74
C LEU A 234 3.37 -16.43 3.99
N GLU A 235 2.82 -17.65 4.03
CA GLU A 235 3.32 -18.81 3.28
C GLU A 235 3.32 -18.56 1.76
N LEU A 236 2.27 -17.93 1.21
CA LEU A 236 2.19 -17.54 -0.21
C LEU A 236 3.24 -16.49 -0.58
N LEU A 237 3.40 -15.46 0.24
CA LEU A 237 4.42 -14.42 0.04
C LEU A 237 5.84 -15.02 0.08
N GLN A 238 6.10 -15.94 1.00
CA GLN A 238 7.37 -16.65 1.10
C GLN A 238 7.61 -17.60 -0.08
N TYR A 239 6.57 -18.29 -0.56
CA TYR A 239 6.66 -19.12 -1.75
C TYR A 239 7.05 -18.29 -2.98
N GLY A 240 6.49 -17.08 -3.11
CA GLY A 240 6.88 -16.10 -4.12
C GLY A 240 8.34 -15.66 -4.00
N LYS A 241 8.80 -15.31 -2.79
CA LYS A 241 10.20 -14.97 -2.52
C LYS A 241 11.17 -16.12 -2.85
N LYS A 242 10.79 -17.37 -2.55
CA LYS A 242 11.63 -18.57 -2.75
C LYS A 242 11.70 -19.07 -4.19
N ASN A 243 10.72 -18.74 -5.04
CA ASN A 243 10.63 -19.24 -6.42
C ASN A 243 10.47 -18.09 -7.43
N PRO A 244 11.38 -17.09 -7.47
CA PRO A 244 11.24 -15.92 -8.34
C PRO A 244 11.11 -16.29 -9.83
N GLU A 245 11.68 -17.41 -10.26
CA GLU A 245 11.60 -17.94 -11.62
C GLU A 245 10.18 -18.34 -12.05
N LYS A 246 9.29 -18.63 -11.11
CA LYS A 246 7.87 -18.94 -11.37
C LYS A 246 7.01 -17.68 -11.46
N PHE A 247 7.54 -16.52 -11.08
CA PHE A 247 6.80 -15.26 -10.97
C PHE A 247 7.22 -14.19 -12.00
N LYS A 248 7.40 -14.58 -13.26
CA LYS A 248 7.97 -13.70 -14.31
C LYS A 248 7.00 -12.67 -14.91
N ASN A 249 5.71 -13.00 -15.05
CA ASN A 249 4.74 -12.17 -15.76
C ASN A 249 3.47 -11.98 -14.94
N GLN A 250 2.83 -10.81 -15.01
CA GLN A 250 1.59 -10.52 -14.26
C GLN A 250 0.51 -11.60 -14.43
N LEU A 251 0.26 -12.06 -15.67
CA LEU A 251 -0.76 -13.10 -15.94
C LEU A 251 -0.38 -14.48 -15.36
N ILE A 252 0.90 -14.86 -15.48
CA ILE A 252 1.43 -16.10 -14.91
C ILE A 252 1.35 -16.03 -13.38
N ASN A 253 1.70 -14.89 -12.80
CA ASN A 253 1.68 -14.66 -11.36
C ASN A 253 0.24 -14.79 -10.82
N GLN A 254 -0.73 -14.13 -11.47
CA GLN A 254 -2.15 -14.25 -11.12
C GLN A 254 -2.63 -15.70 -11.20
N THR A 255 -2.25 -16.43 -12.26
CA THR A 255 -2.62 -17.83 -12.44
C THR A 255 -1.96 -18.73 -11.39
N THR A 256 -0.70 -18.49 -11.03
CA THR A 256 0.04 -19.22 -9.99
C THR A 256 -0.58 -18.97 -8.61
N TYR A 257 -0.93 -17.73 -8.28
CA TYR A 257 -1.66 -17.42 -7.04
C TYR A 257 -3.03 -18.09 -7.01
N ALA A 258 -3.76 -18.12 -8.12
CA ALA A 258 -5.03 -18.84 -8.22
C ALA A 258 -4.86 -20.35 -8.00
N LYS A 259 -3.87 -20.98 -8.67
CA LYS A 259 -3.56 -22.41 -8.51
C LYS A 259 -3.15 -22.78 -7.08
N LEU A 260 -2.31 -21.95 -6.44
CA LEU A 260 -1.91 -22.13 -5.05
C LEU A 260 -3.08 -21.93 -4.08
N GLY A 261 -3.95 -20.95 -4.35
CA GLY A 261 -5.21 -20.79 -3.62
C GLY A 261 -6.07 -22.05 -3.75
N CYS A 262 -6.19 -22.62 -4.95
CA CYS A 262 -6.95 -23.85 -5.18
C CYS A 262 -6.36 -25.04 -4.42
N SER A 263 -5.04 -25.26 -4.50
CA SER A 263 -4.38 -26.40 -3.83
C SER A 263 -4.37 -26.29 -2.31
N GLN A 264 -4.41 -25.07 -1.76
CA GLN A 264 -4.54 -24.82 -0.33
C GLN A 264 -5.99 -24.94 0.19
N GLY A 265 -6.94 -25.31 -0.67
CA GLY A 265 -8.35 -25.49 -0.32
C GLY A 265 -9.16 -24.19 -0.29
N TRP A 266 -8.62 -23.07 -0.79
CA TRP A 266 -9.28 -21.76 -0.80
C TRP A 266 -10.50 -21.75 -1.72
N PHE A 267 -10.43 -22.43 -2.88
CA PHE A 267 -11.53 -22.60 -3.83
C PHE A 267 -12.29 -23.93 -3.68
N LEU A 268 -11.72 -24.89 -2.94
CA LEU A 268 -12.27 -26.23 -2.71
C LEU A 268 -12.86 -26.37 -1.30
N THR A 269 -13.44 -25.31 -0.75
CA THR A 269 -14.29 -25.43 0.44
C THR A 269 -15.54 -26.23 0.07
N PRO A 270 -15.99 -27.19 0.90
CA PRO A 270 -17.21 -27.95 0.62
C PRO A 270 -18.37 -27.00 0.31
N LEU A 271 -19.09 -27.26 -0.78
CA LEU A 271 -20.29 -26.51 -1.22
C LEU A 271 -21.36 -26.36 -0.13
N MET A 272 -21.28 -27.19 0.92
CA MET A 272 -22.10 -27.15 2.12
C MET A 272 -21.19 -26.85 3.33
N HIS A 273 -21.17 -25.61 3.77
CA HIS A 273 -20.69 -25.28 5.11
C HIS A 273 -21.86 -25.40 6.08
N PRO A 274 -21.77 -26.20 7.15
CA PRO A 274 -22.84 -26.27 8.14
C PRO A 274 -22.96 -24.90 8.82
N ALA A 275 -24.21 -24.46 9.03
CA ALA A 275 -24.54 -23.08 9.43
C ALA A 275 -23.94 -22.69 10.79
N ASP A 276 -23.65 -23.69 11.63
CA ASP A 276 -23.00 -23.64 12.94
C ASP A 276 -21.54 -23.12 12.92
N ARG A 277 -20.89 -23.14 11.75
CA ARG A 277 -19.48 -22.71 11.57
C ARG A 277 -19.32 -21.37 10.85
N ASN A 278 -20.41 -20.61 10.72
CA ASN A 278 -20.41 -19.27 10.13
C ASN A 278 -19.70 -18.26 11.05
N ILE A 279 -18.90 -17.34 10.49
CA ILE A 279 -18.26 -16.25 11.24
C ILE A 279 -19.28 -15.40 12.03
N ALA A 280 -20.51 -15.27 11.53
CA ALA A 280 -21.62 -14.60 12.21
C ALA A 280 -22.00 -15.26 13.55
N GLN A 281 -21.77 -16.57 13.67
CA GLN A 281 -22.04 -17.36 14.88
C GLN A 281 -20.79 -17.51 15.75
N LEU A 282 -19.59 -17.44 15.15
CA LEU A 282 -18.31 -17.57 15.83
C LEU A 282 -17.77 -16.24 16.39
N ALA A 283 -18.18 -15.10 15.84
CA ALA A 283 -17.73 -13.79 16.25
C ALA A 283 -18.85 -12.74 16.12
N LYS A 284 -19.15 -12.04 17.22
CA LYS A 284 -19.96 -10.81 17.18
C LYS A 284 -19.04 -9.65 16.83
N VAL A 285 -19.09 -9.20 15.59
CA VAL A 285 -18.41 -7.97 15.17
C VAL A 285 -19.32 -6.79 15.44
N LYS A 286 -18.81 -5.81 16.19
CA LYS A 286 -19.47 -4.54 16.41
C LYS A 286 -18.65 -3.45 15.75
N PHE A 287 -19.32 -2.43 15.24
CA PHE A 287 -18.69 -1.21 14.80
C PHE A 287 -19.31 0.00 15.50
N MET A 288 -18.52 1.03 15.69
CA MET A 288 -18.98 2.29 16.26
C MET A 288 -19.42 3.23 15.13
N ARG A 289 -20.62 3.83 15.23
CA ARG A 289 -21.05 4.92 14.34
C ARG A 289 -20.44 6.25 14.79
N ARG A 290 -20.49 7.28 13.93
CA ARG A 290 -19.98 8.64 14.19
C ARG A 290 -20.42 9.26 15.52
N HIS A 291 -21.52 8.81 16.11
CA HIS A 291 -22.08 9.31 17.37
C HIS A 291 -21.71 8.46 18.60
N GLY A 292 -20.75 7.55 18.51
CA GLY A 292 -20.31 6.70 19.64
C GLY A 292 -21.16 5.45 19.86
N GLU A 293 -22.23 5.25 19.09
CA GLU A 293 -23.11 4.08 19.22
C GLU A 293 -22.48 2.82 18.60
N TRP A 294 -22.33 1.76 19.40
CA TRP A 294 -21.90 0.44 18.94
C TRP A 294 -23.06 -0.34 18.32
N LYS A 295 -22.97 -0.66 17.03
CA LYS A 295 -23.95 -1.47 16.31
C LYS A 295 -23.37 -2.85 15.95
N ASN A 296 -24.18 -3.89 16.10
CA ASN A 296 -23.79 -5.23 15.64
C ASN A 296 -23.74 -5.26 14.10
N LEU A 297 -22.63 -5.72 13.55
CA LEU A 297 -22.49 -5.99 12.13
C LEU A 297 -23.10 -7.36 11.83
N ASN A 298 -24.12 -7.39 10.98
CA ASN A 298 -24.65 -8.65 10.48
C ASN A 298 -23.73 -9.16 9.36
N ILE A 299 -22.81 -10.06 9.71
CA ILE A 299 -21.85 -10.61 8.75
C ILE A 299 -22.47 -11.83 8.06
N PRO A 300 -22.76 -11.80 6.76
CA PRO A 300 -23.09 -13.02 6.03
C PRO A 300 -21.88 -13.98 6.02
N PRO A 301 -22.07 -15.30 5.86
CA PRO A 301 -20.95 -16.26 5.79
C PRO A 301 -20.03 -15.89 4.62
N SER A 302 -18.78 -15.45 4.88
CA SER A 302 -18.02 -14.78 3.83
C SER A 302 -16.49 -14.62 4.06
N PHE A 303 -15.66 -14.75 3.00
CA PHE A 303 -14.19 -14.58 2.93
C PHE A 303 -13.68 -14.27 1.48
N SER A 304 -12.70 -13.36 1.27
CA SER A 304 -12.02 -13.16 -0.05
C SER A 304 -10.69 -12.36 -0.02
N GLY A 305 -10.06 -12.23 -1.21
CA GLY A 305 -8.94 -11.34 -1.51
C GLY A 305 -9.02 -10.62 -2.88
N GLY A 306 -8.58 -9.36 -2.90
CA GLY A 306 -7.67 -8.86 -3.94
C GLY A 306 -8.17 -8.01 -5.11
N LEU A 307 -9.47 -7.67 -5.24
CA LEU A 307 -9.99 -6.84 -6.35
C LEU A 307 -11.20 -6.02 -5.89
N ASN A 308 -11.54 -4.92 -6.61
CA ASN A 308 -12.54 -3.88 -6.27
C ASN A 308 -13.80 -4.46 -5.58
N PRO A 309 -13.77 -4.59 -4.25
CA PRO A 309 -14.80 -5.31 -3.53
C PRO A 309 -16.04 -4.41 -3.32
N TRP A 310 -15.88 -3.11 -3.46
CA TRP A 310 -16.81 -2.12 -2.93
C TRP A 310 -18.08 -1.94 -3.78
N GLY A 311 -17.95 -1.99 -5.11
CA GLY A 311 -19.05 -1.63 -6.02
C GLY A 311 -19.54 -0.19 -5.81
N THR A 312 -20.69 0.17 -6.39
CA THR A 312 -21.37 1.45 -6.14
C THR A 312 -22.66 1.22 -5.35
N PRO A 313 -22.92 1.97 -4.26
CA PRO A 313 -24.13 1.79 -3.47
C PRO A 313 -25.36 2.11 -4.30
N ASN A 314 -26.36 1.22 -4.26
CA ASN A 314 -27.63 1.48 -4.91
C ASN A 314 -28.60 2.07 -3.90
N ARG A 315 -28.88 3.38 -3.98
CA ARG A 315 -29.83 4.10 -3.10
C ARG A 315 -31.24 3.47 -3.03
N ARG A 316 -31.61 2.64 -4.02
CA ARG A 316 -32.88 1.90 -4.03
C ARG A 316 -32.89 0.69 -3.08
N LYS A 317 -31.73 0.16 -2.68
CA LYS A 317 -31.61 -0.95 -1.71
C LYS A 317 -31.59 -0.39 -0.30
N GLN A 318 -32.47 -0.93 0.56
CA GLN A 318 -32.59 -0.48 1.95
C GLN A 318 -31.29 -0.68 2.76
N SER A 319 -30.49 -1.71 2.44
CA SER A 319 -29.18 -1.99 3.03
C SER A 319 -28.11 -0.95 2.71
N ASP A 320 -28.26 -0.23 1.59
CA ASP A 320 -27.23 0.65 1.05
C ASP A 320 -27.56 2.13 1.30
N ARG A 321 -28.70 2.44 1.93
CA ARG A 321 -29.19 3.81 2.12
C ARG A 321 -28.25 4.69 2.93
N ASP A 322 -27.54 4.10 3.89
CA ASP A 322 -26.58 4.80 4.76
C ASP A 322 -25.15 4.80 4.19
N LEU A 323 -24.90 4.12 3.05
CA LEU A 323 -23.56 3.95 2.49
C LEU A 323 -23.28 5.02 1.42
N THR A 324 -22.12 5.67 1.50
CA THR A 324 -21.65 6.58 0.46
C THR A 324 -20.79 5.82 -0.55
N PRO A 325 -20.55 6.36 -1.76
CA PRO A 325 -19.51 5.82 -2.62
C PRO A 325 -18.16 5.84 -1.87
N PRO A 326 -17.32 4.80 -2.04
CA PRO A 326 -16.03 4.73 -1.37
C PRO A 326 -15.08 5.77 -1.96
N PHE A 327 -14.41 6.54 -1.11
CA PHE A 327 -13.31 7.41 -1.49
C PHE A 327 -12.05 7.06 -0.70
N VAL A 328 -10.89 7.52 -1.18
CA VAL A 328 -9.61 7.25 -0.50
C VAL A 328 -9.32 8.23 0.63
N ASP A 329 -10.15 9.27 0.80
CA ASP A 329 -9.96 10.43 1.68
C ASP A 329 -11.24 10.85 2.43
N ASP A 330 -12.18 9.92 2.64
CA ASP A 330 -13.46 10.22 3.31
C ASP A 330 -13.46 9.97 4.82
N GLY A 331 -12.35 9.46 5.38
CA GLY A 331 -12.22 9.09 6.78
C GLY A 331 -13.08 7.90 7.16
N LEU A 332 -13.47 7.06 6.18
CA LEU A 332 -14.36 5.92 6.38
C LEU A 332 -13.66 4.61 6.04
N LEU A 333 -13.73 3.66 6.97
CA LEU A 333 -13.31 2.30 6.75
C LEU A 333 -14.48 1.47 6.20
N GLU A 334 -14.24 0.88 5.04
CA GLU A 334 -15.21 0.10 4.30
C GLU A 334 -15.09 -1.39 4.65
N ILE A 335 -16.22 -2.03 4.96
CA ILE A 335 -16.29 -3.44 5.34
C ILE A 335 -17.09 -4.19 4.28
N VAL A 336 -16.40 -5.04 3.52
CA VAL A 336 -17.01 -5.84 2.44
C VAL A 336 -16.87 -7.33 2.72
N GLY A 337 -17.96 -8.07 2.51
CA GLY A 337 -18.03 -9.52 2.63
C GLY A 337 -18.19 -10.23 1.29
N PHE A 338 -17.72 -11.46 1.20
CA PHE A 338 -17.77 -12.29 0.00
C PHE A 338 -18.20 -13.71 0.30
N ARG A 339 -19.34 -14.16 -0.23
CA ARG A 339 -19.96 -15.43 0.17
C ARG A 339 -19.03 -16.65 0.19
N ASN A 340 -18.13 -16.75 -0.78
CA ASN A 340 -17.09 -17.78 -0.88
C ASN A 340 -16.00 -17.32 -1.87
N ALA A 341 -14.96 -18.13 -2.04
CA ALA A 341 -13.88 -17.83 -2.99
C ALA A 341 -14.36 -17.74 -4.45
N TRP A 342 -15.39 -18.51 -4.83
CA TRP A 342 -16.03 -18.42 -6.15
C TRP A 342 -16.75 -17.09 -6.37
N HIS A 343 -17.43 -16.54 -5.35
CA HIS A 343 -17.99 -15.20 -5.38
C HIS A 343 -16.90 -14.13 -5.47
N GLY A 344 -15.70 -14.41 -4.93
CA GLY A 344 -14.51 -13.59 -5.18
C GLY A 344 -14.14 -13.51 -6.66
N LEU A 345 -14.43 -14.53 -7.47
CA LEU A 345 -14.20 -14.47 -8.92
C LEU A 345 -15.10 -13.46 -9.64
N VAL A 346 -16.22 -13.05 -9.03
CA VAL A 346 -17.10 -12.01 -9.60
C VAL A 346 -16.32 -10.71 -9.82
N LEU A 347 -15.27 -10.46 -9.02
CA LEU A 347 -14.42 -9.27 -9.14
C LEU A 347 -13.60 -9.22 -10.44
N TYR A 348 -13.46 -10.34 -11.15
CA TYR A 348 -12.86 -10.37 -12.49
C TYR A 348 -13.87 -10.07 -13.61
N ALA A 349 -15.18 -10.07 -13.30
CA ALA A 349 -16.22 -9.69 -14.23
C ALA A 349 -16.40 -8.16 -14.26
N PRO A 350 -16.75 -7.56 -15.41
CA PRO A 350 -17.12 -6.15 -15.47
C PRO A 350 -18.30 -5.89 -14.52
N ARG A 351 -18.12 -5.01 -13.53
CA ARG A 351 -19.09 -4.64 -12.48
C ARG A 351 -19.31 -5.65 -11.34
N GLY A 352 -18.54 -6.73 -11.26
CA GLY A 352 -18.65 -7.60 -10.09
C GLY A 352 -18.04 -6.95 -8.84
N HIS A 353 -18.75 -7.08 -7.73
CA HIS A 353 -18.39 -6.50 -6.44
C HIS A 353 -18.77 -7.46 -5.30
N GLY A 354 -18.15 -7.27 -4.14
CA GLY A 354 -18.53 -7.95 -2.91
C GLY A 354 -19.83 -7.38 -2.32
N THR A 355 -20.29 -7.97 -1.21
CA THR A 355 -21.44 -7.46 -0.45
C THR A 355 -20.96 -6.41 0.54
N ARG A 356 -21.37 -5.15 0.39
CA ARG A 356 -21.07 -4.11 1.39
C ARG A 356 -21.78 -4.42 2.70
N LEU A 357 -21.04 -4.51 3.79
CA LEU A 357 -21.56 -4.87 5.12
C LEU A 357 -21.71 -3.64 6.01
N ALA A 358 -20.72 -2.76 5.99
CA ALA A 358 -20.74 -1.49 6.72
C ALA A 358 -19.70 -0.51 6.16
N GLN A 359 -19.89 0.75 6.51
CA GLN A 359 -18.94 1.82 6.33
C GLN A 359 -18.87 2.55 7.67
N VAL A 360 -17.65 2.66 8.24
CA VAL A 360 -17.46 3.03 9.64
C VAL A 360 -16.51 4.21 9.73
N CYS A 361 -16.83 5.18 10.57
CA CYS A 361 -15.92 6.28 10.85
C CYS A 361 -14.99 5.83 11.96
N VAL A 362 -13.69 5.94 11.73
CA VAL A 362 -12.68 5.63 12.74
C VAL A 362 -12.40 6.95 13.46
N ILE A 363 -12.65 6.97 14.77
CA ILE A 363 -12.47 8.12 15.66
C ILE A 363 -11.03 8.14 16.15
#